data_AF-A0A3B9NTQ1-F1
#
_entry.id   AF-A0A3B9NTQ1-F1
#
_cell.length_a   1.000
_cell.length_b   1.000
_cell.length_c   1.000
_cell.angle_alpha   90.00
_cell.angle_beta   90.00
_cell.angle_gamma   90.00
#
_symmetry.space_group_name_H-M   'P 1'
#
loop_
_entity.id
_entity.type
_entity.pdbx_description
1 polymer ?
#
loop_
_entity_poly.entity_id
_entity_poly.type
_entity_poly.pdbx_seq_one_letter_code
_entity_poly.pdbx_strand_id
1 'polypeptide(L)'
;TARLICPDCEYPHTDEQRLVTAKAGQYLNKKKEPPQDGVNRGFHLGCMAQVAPHNSAYSGYLHEVAAERESILKSDNPEKSRRVFVNTMDAESFAESVEDKPEADTLYTRREEWNPTESLPAGVLMLTMGVDVQKDRLEAIIVGWGLNNECWLIAYRVITGSPLKEETWNKLDKLRTTKWDHPVAANPMLPVCTFVDSGKWSNTIYEYTRQRIRAGVFSCKGAKMLDRPLMDGKATKTGRPVTMLYNVGTHEAKDLIYQRLELSPPKKKGSPYPQGYIHVPAIEDFGEAAGGDATGFFEMLLAEDSMLKRSTRTGEFLRFFDCPKGKRNEALDTFVYAMAAERVMRPEYETIAEGLAG
;
A
#
# COMPACT_ATOMS: atom_id res chain seq x y z
N THR A 1 -2.99 26.87 14.81
CA THR A 1 -2.87 28.09 13.97
C THR A 1 -1.62 28.01 13.13
N ALA A 2 -1.73 28.18 11.81
CA ALA A 2 -0.60 28.12 10.88
C ALA A 2 0.12 29.47 10.75
N ARG A 3 1.44 29.45 10.54
CA ARG A 3 2.30 30.64 10.33
C ARG A 3 3.32 30.34 9.23
N LEU A 4 3.65 31.34 8.43
CA LEU A 4 4.75 31.24 7.45
C LEU A 4 6.02 31.80 8.10
N ILE A 5 7.04 30.96 8.29
CA ILE A 5 8.30 31.36 8.93
C ILE A 5 9.27 31.87 7.88
N CYS A 6 9.81 33.09 8.07
CA CYS A 6 10.87 33.60 7.21
C CYS A 6 12.16 32.77 7.42
N PRO A 7 12.80 32.25 6.36
CA PRO A 7 14.02 31.44 6.51
C PRO A 7 15.23 32.26 6.97
N ASP A 8 15.24 33.59 6.80
CA ASP A 8 16.38 34.45 7.13
C ASP A 8 16.32 35.00 8.57
N CYS A 9 15.12 35.38 9.03
CA CYS A 9 14.94 36.05 10.33
C CYS A 9 13.98 35.33 11.29
N GLU A 10 13.47 34.16 10.90
CA GLU A 10 12.54 33.33 11.66
C GLU A 10 11.22 34.02 12.06
N TYR A 11 10.93 35.21 11.51
CA TYR A 11 9.72 35.94 11.83
C TYR A 11 8.46 35.19 11.33
N PRO A 12 7.44 34.99 12.19
CA PRO A 12 6.21 34.29 11.82
C PRO A 12 5.20 35.23 11.15
N HIS A 13 5.02 35.08 9.85
CA HIS A 13 4.04 35.84 9.07
C HIS A 13 2.62 35.27 9.20
N THR A 14 1.64 36.20 9.28
CA THR A 14 0.20 35.91 9.22
C THR A 14 -0.28 35.70 7.77
N ASP A 15 -1.50 35.19 7.59
CA ASP A 15 -2.17 35.12 6.28
C ASP A 15 -2.27 36.49 5.60
N GLU A 16 -2.64 37.53 6.37
CA GLU A 16 -2.73 38.91 5.87
C GLU A 16 -1.38 39.45 5.42
N GLN A 17 -0.34 39.24 6.22
CA GLN A 17 1.03 39.67 5.89
C GLN A 17 1.54 38.95 4.63
N ARG A 18 1.31 37.64 4.54
CA ARG A 18 1.64 36.84 3.35
C ARG A 18 0.92 37.35 2.11
N LEU A 19 -0.37 37.71 2.22
CA LEU A 19 -1.13 38.26 1.09
C LEU A 19 -0.59 39.60 0.62
N VAL A 20 -0.23 40.50 1.55
CA VAL A 20 0.39 41.79 1.21
C VAL A 20 1.73 41.57 0.51
N THR A 21 2.58 40.69 1.04
CA THR A 21 3.88 40.39 0.41
C THR A 21 3.73 39.72 -0.95
N ALA A 22 2.76 38.82 -1.13
CA ALA A 22 2.50 38.16 -2.40
C ALA A 22 2.03 39.15 -3.49
N LYS A 23 1.15 40.09 -3.13
CA LYS A 23 0.69 41.15 -4.05
C LYS A 23 1.79 42.14 -4.42
N ALA A 24 2.72 42.41 -3.51
CA ALA A 24 3.86 43.29 -3.72
C ALA A 24 5.08 42.55 -4.32
N GLY A 25 4.98 41.24 -4.57
CA GLY A 25 6.08 40.40 -5.03
C GLY A 25 6.63 40.84 -6.38
N GLN A 26 7.95 40.72 -6.55
CA GLN A 26 8.65 41.02 -7.79
C GLN A 26 9.32 39.76 -8.35
N TYR A 27 9.24 39.57 -9.66
CA TYR A 27 9.91 38.48 -10.36
C TYR A 27 11.38 38.83 -10.57
N LEU A 28 12.27 38.25 -9.76
CA LEU A 28 13.70 38.50 -9.79
C LEU A 28 14.48 37.25 -10.20
N ASN A 29 15.66 37.43 -10.80
CA ASN A 29 16.57 36.32 -11.08
C ASN A 29 17.31 35.85 -9.80
N LYS A 30 18.15 34.80 -9.90
CA LYS A 30 18.95 34.28 -8.76
C LYS A 30 19.90 35.32 -8.13
N LYS A 31 20.20 36.42 -8.82
CA LYS A 31 21.02 37.54 -8.34
C LYS A 31 20.18 38.72 -7.82
N LYS A 32 18.85 38.55 -7.70
CA LYS A 32 17.88 39.58 -7.29
C LYS A 32 17.77 40.76 -8.27
N GLU A 33 18.00 40.53 -9.56
CA GLU A 33 17.86 41.55 -10.62
C GLU A 33 16.57 41.32 -11.43
N PRO A 34 15.93 42.40 -11.94
CA PRO A 34 14.77 42.28 -12.82
C PRO A 34 15.13 41.64 -14.18
N PRO A 35 14.17 40.99 -14.86
CA PRO A 35 14.40 40.45 -16.19
C PRO A 35 14.75 41.55 -17.20
N GLN A 36 15.64 41.23 -18.15
CA GLN A 36 15.98 42.10 -19.28
C GLN A 36 14.97 41.90 -20.42
N ASP A 37 14.60 42.98 -21.09
CA ASP A 37 13.68 42.96 -22.23
C ASP A 37 14.20 42.07 -23.37
N GLY A 38 13.28 41.31 -23.98
CA GLY A 38 13.58 40.43 -25.13
C GLY A 38 14.02 39.01 -24.79
N VAL A 39 14.11 38.63 -23.50
CA VAL A 39 14.45 37.26 -23.08
C VAL A 39 13.26 36.60 -22.38
N ASN A 40 12.69 35.56 -23.00
CA ASN A 40 11.68 34.72 -22.36
C ASN A 40 12.31 33.98 -21.18
N ARG A 41 11.81 34.21 -19.96
CA ARG A 41 12.25 33.51 -18.73
C ARG A 41 11.06 32.88 -18.02
N GLY A 42 11.23 31.64 -17.58
CA GLY A 42 10.33 31.01 -16.62
C GLY A 42 10.72 31.39 -15.20
N PHE A 43 9.72 31.61 -14.33
CA PHE A 43 9.90 31.80 -12.90
C PHE A 43 9.28 30.63 -12.15
N HIS A 44 9.91 30.25 -11.05
CA HIS A 44 9.35 29.29 -10.10
C HIS A 44 8.46 30.03 -9.12
N LEU A 45 7.21 29.58 -8.97
CA LEU A 45 6.23 30.21 -8.09
C LEU A 45 5.39 29.15 -7.39
N GLY A 46 5.68 28.88 -6.12
CA GLY A 46 4.91 27.98 -5.29
C GLY A 46 3.63 28.61 -4.72
N CYS A 47 2.84 27.79 -4.04
CA CYS A 47 1.53 28.07 -3.48
C CYS A 47 1.52 29.26 -2.51
N MET A 48 2.63 29.52 -1.81
CA MET A 48 2.72 30.64 -0.86
C MET A 48 2.50 32.01 -1.50
N ALA A 49 2.70 32.13 -2.82
CA ALA A 49 2.41 33.35 -3.58
C ALA A 49 0.93 33.49 -4.02
N GLN A 50 0.07 32.52 -3.70
CA GLN A 50 -1.33 32.53 -4.12
C GLN A 50 -2.10 33.74 -3.54
N VAL A 51 -2.72 34.52 -4.42
CA VAL A 51 -3.54 35.68 -4.03
C VAL A 51 -5.04 35.42 -4.08
N ALA A 52 -5.45 34.25 -4.56
CA ALA A 52 -6.84 33.81 -4.59
C ALA A 52 -7.38 33.53 -3.17
N PRO A 53 -8.71 33.62 -2.97
CA PRO A 53 -9.33 33.22 -1.72
C PRO A 53 -9.02 31.76 -1.36
N HIS A 54 -8.89 31.48 -0.06
CA HIS A 54 -8.82 30.11 0.45
C HIS A 54 -10.20 29.45 0.42
N ASN A 55 -10.22 28.13 0.52
CA ASN A 55 -11.48 27.40 0.62
C ASN A 55 -12.18 27.71 1.96
N SER A 56 -13.49 27.97 1.92
CA SER A 56 -14.31 28.32 3.09
C SER A 56 -14.33 27.26 4.21
N ALA A 57 -13.88 26.03 3.92
CA ALA A 57 -13.67 24.99 4.93
C ALA A 57 -12.53 25.31 5.92
N TYR A 58 -11.62 26.21 5.55
CA TYR A 58 -10.47 26.59 6.37
C TYR A 58 -10.60 28.03 6.88
N SER A 59 -9.92 28.32 7.98
CA SER A 59 -9.92 29.65 8.60
C SER A 59 -8.97 30.65 7.91
N GLY A 60 -8.16 30.20 6.96
CA GLY A 60 -7.14 30.98 6.27
C GLY A 60 -6.37 30.13 5.28
N TYR A 61 -5.61 30.75 4.37
CA TYR A 61 -4.86 30.02 3.35
C TYR A 61 -3.69 29.24 3.96
N LEU A 62 -2.99 29.80 4.95
CA LEU A 62 -1.95 29.07 5.67
C LEU A 62 -2.51 27.86 6.43
N HIS A 63 -3.76 27.95 6.91
CA HIS A 63 -4.43 26.79 7.51
C HIS A 63 -4.74 25.72 6.45
N GLU A 64 -5.23 26.09 5.28
CA GLU A 64 -5.44 25.17 4.15
C GLU A 64 -4.14 24.43 3.78
N VAL A 65 -3.02 25.15 3.61
CA VAL A 65 -1.73 24.55 3.28
C VAL A 65 -1.22 23.65 4.42
N ALA A 66 -1.40 24.04 5.68
CA ALA A 66 -1.02 23.22 6.83
C ALA A 66 -1.86 21.95 6.95
N ALA A 67 -3.17 22.03 6.70
CA ALA A 67 -4.07 20.89 6.71
C ALA A 67 -3.70 19.89 5.60
N GLU A 68 -3.35 20.37 4.41
CA GLU A 68 -2.87 19.51 3.32
C GLU A 68 -1.54 18.84 3.69
N ARG A 69 -0.63 19.56 4.35
CA ARG A 69 0.63 18.96 4.82
C ARG A 69 0.40 17.89 5.89
N GLU A 70 -0.55 18.08 6.79
CA GLU A 70 -0.96 17.06 7.76
C GLU A 70 -1.70 15.88 7.11
N SER A 71 -2.45 16.12 6.04
CA SER A 71 -3.18 15.06 5.33
C SER A 71 -2.22 14.07 4.65
N ILE A 72 -1.04 14.52 4.20
CA ILE A 72 0.03 13.64 3.68
C ILE A 72 0.44 12.59 4.71
N LEU A 73 0.59 12.98 5.98
CA LEU A 73 1.01 12.06 7.05
C LEU A 73 -0.08 11.05 7.41
N LYS A 74 -1.34 11.34 7.10
CA LYS A 74 -2.49 10.47 7.36
C LYS A 74 -2.92 9.69 6.14
N SER A 75 -2.32 9.95 4.98
CA SER A 75 -2.74 9.32 3.74
C SER A 75 -2.31 7.86 3.69
N ASP A 76 -3.03 7.05 2.91
CA ASP A 76 -2.69 5.64 2.73
C ASP A 76 -1.37 5.44 1.97
N ASN A 77 -0.96 6.43 1.17
CA ASN A 77 0.31 6.47 0.44
C ASN A 77 0.99 7.85 0.66
N PRO A 78 1.73 8.03 1.75
CA PRO A 78 2.35 9.30 2.10
C PRO A 78 3.33 9.80 1.03
N GLU A 79 4.08 8.91 0.38
CA GLU A 79 5.03 9.30 -0.67
C GLU A 79 4.30 9.89 -1.88
N LYS A 80 3.25 9.22 -2.36
CA LYS A 80 2.42 9.71 -3.46
C LYS A 80 1.77 11.05 -3.11
N SER A 81 1.22 11.19 -1.91
CA SER A 81 0.65 12.45 -1.42
C SER A 81 1.71 13.55 -1.34
N ARG A 82 2.92 13.24 -0.87
CA ARG A 82 4.04 14.18 -0.82
C ARG A 82 4.46 14.62 -2.21
N ARG A 83 4.53 13.71 -3.17
CA ARG A 83 4.85 14.05 -4.57
C ARG A 83 3.79 14.97 -5.17
N VAL A 84 2.51 14.69 -4.93
CA VAL A 84 1.41 15.58 -5.37
C VAL A 84 1.57 16.96 -4.74
N PHE A 85 1.84 17.04 -3.43
CA PHE A 85 2.07 18.30 -2.75
C PHE A 85 3.26 19.07 -3.34
N VAL A 86 4.43 18.44 -3.50
CA VAL A 86 5.61 19.14 -4.05
C VAL A 86 5.36 19.64 -5.47
N ASN A 87 4.76 18.81 -6.33
CA ASN A 87 4.49 19.19 -7.71
C ASN A 87 3.42 20.28 -7.84
N THR A 88 2.36 20.23 -7.03
CA THR A 88 1.19 21.13 -7.17
C THR A 88 1.25 22.34 -6.26
N MET A 89 1.71 22.17 -5.04
CA MET A 89 1.80 23.22 -4.02
C MET A 89 3.16 23.89 -4.06
N ASP A 90 4.28 23.16 -4.07
CA ASP A 90 5.59 23.82 -4.10
C ASP A 90 5.98 24.29 -5.51
N ALA A 91 5.32 23.75 -6.54
CA ALA A 91 5.63 23.95 -7.96
C ALA A 91 7.03 23.46 -8.37
N GLU A 92 7.59 22.56 -7.56
CA GLU A 92 8.91 21.98 -7.76
C GLU A 92 8.78 20.63 -8.47
N SER A 93 9.77 20.27 -9.28
CA SER A 93 9.89 18.89 -9.76
C SER A 93 10.32 18.01 -8.58
N PHE A 94 9.44 17.09 -8.16
CA PHE A 94 9.80 16.12 -7.12
C PHE A 94 10.98 15.25 -7.60
N ALA A 95 12.13 15.40 -6.94
CA ALA A 95 13.27 14.51 -7.12
C ALA A 95 12.98 13.22 -6.35
N GLU A 96 12.57 12.18 -7.07
CA GLU A 96 12.36 10.86 -6.46
C GLU A 96 13.71 10.31 -5.99
N SER A 97 13.80 10.02 -4.70
CA SER A 97 14.91 9.22 -4.18
C SER A 97 14.88 7.89 -4.91
N VAL A 98 16.03 7.48 -5.46
CA VAL A 98 16.22 6.08 -5.82
C VAL A 98 16.13 5.34 -4.49
N GLU A 99 15.01 4.71 -4.21
CA GLU A 99 14.86 3.88 -3.02
C GLU A 99 15.87 2.73 -3.12
N ASP A 100 16.74 2.65 -2.12
CA ASP A 100 17.60 1.49 -1.94
C ASP A 100 16.70 0.34 -1.51
N LYS A 101 16.39 -0.53 -2.48
CA LYS A 101 15.66 -1.77 -2.27
C LYS A 101 16.22 -2.48 -1.01
N PRO A 102 15.39 -2.76 0.00
CA PRO A 102 15.88 -3.36 1.24
C PRO A 102 16.49 -4.73 0.95
N GLU A 103 17.50 -5.12 1.72
CA GLU A 103 18.11 -6.43 1.61
C GLU A 103 17.25 -7.50 2.29
N ALA A 104 17.08 -8.65 1.64
CA ALA A 104 16.25 -9.75 2.15
C ALA A 104 16.73 -10.25 3.53
N ASP A 105 18.04 -10.33 3.75
CA ASP A 105 18.64 -10.74 5.03
C ASP A 105 18.33 -9.77 6.17
N THR A 106 18.24 -8.47 5.86
CA THR A 106 17.87 -7.43 6.83
C THR A 106 16.42 -7.64 7.29
N LEU A 107 15.51 -7.91 6.35
CA LEU A 107 14.11 -8.20 6.67
C LEU A 107 13.94 -9.53 7.41
N TYR A 108 14.70 -10.55 7.03
CA TYR A 108 14.72 -11.86 7.69
C TYR A 108 15.13 -11.76 9.16
N THR A 109 16.12 -10.93 9.46
CA THR A 109 16.61 -10.69 10.83
C THR A 109 15.63 -9.82 11.65
N ARG A 110 14.78 -9.02 10.99
CA ARG A 110 13.76 -8.18 11.63
C ARG A 110 12.54 -8.96 12.13
N ARG A 111 12.44 -10.26 11.83
CA ARG A 111 11.30 -11.08 12.26
C ARG A 111 11.16 -11.09 13.78
N GLU A 112 9.92 -11.21 14.22
CA GLU A 112 9.51 -11.04 15.61
C GLU A 112 9.17 -12.39 16.25
N GLU A 113 9.40 -12.49 17.56
CA GLU A 113 9.09 -13.70 18.33
C GLU A 113 7.60 -13.74 18.70
N TRP A 114 6.78 -14.28 17.81
CA TRP A 114 5.40 -14.69 18.08
C TRP A 114 4.96 -15.78 17.10
N ASN A 115 3.96 -16.57 17.50
CA ASN A 115 3.46 -17.67 16.71
C ASN A 115 1.93 -17.56 16.50
N PRO A 116 1.47 -17.28 15.28
CA PRO A 116 0.04 -17.10 15.02
C PRO A 116 -0.78 -18.37 15.26
N THR A 117 -0.17 -19.56 15.21
CA THR A 117 -0.88 -20.83 15.47
C THR A 117 -1.22 -21.03 16.95
N GLU A 118 -0.53 -20.34 17.86
CA GLU A 118 -0.84 -20.33 19.29
C GLU A 118 -1.87 -19.25 19.62
N SER A 119 -1.62 -18.03 19.17
CA SER A 119 -2.54 -16.90 19.31
C SER A 119 -2.13 -15.80 18.33
N LEU A 120 -3.11 -15.18 17.68
CA LEU A 120 -2.88 -13.97 16.91
C LEU A 120 -2.38 -12.83 17.80
N PRO A 121 -1.55 -11.91 17.26
CA PRO A 121 -1.28 -10.63 17.91
C PRO A 121 -2.57 -9.85 18.14
N ALA A 122 -2.70 -9.22 19.32
CA ALA A 122 -3.93 -8.52 19.72
C ALA A 122 -4.32 -7.33 18.83
N GLY A 123 -3.38 -6.81 18.02
CA GLY A 123 -3.64 -5.75 17.04
C GLY A 123 -4.34 -6.23 15.77
N VAL A 124 -4.49 -7.55 15.57
CA VAL A 124 -5.16 -8.12 14.40
C VAL A 124 -6.67 -8.03 14.57
N LEU A 125 -7.33 -7.25 13.71
CA LEU A 125 -8.77 -7.00 13.75
C LEU A 125 -9.51 -7.70 12.61
N MET A 126 -8.82 -8.02 11.52
CA MET A 126 -9.38 -8.70 10.36
C MET A 126 -8.32 -9.56 9.67
N LEU A 127 -8.71 -10.72 9.14
CA LEU A 127 -7.85 -11.56 8.31
C LEU A 127 -8.30 -11.53 6.84
N THR A 128 -7.35 -11.43 5.92
CA THR A 128 -7.58 -11.65 4.48
C THR A 128 -6.61 -12.67 3.93
N MET A 129 -6.91 -13.19 2.73
CA MET A 129 -6.05 -14.14 2.05
C MET A 129 -5.85 -13.77 0.58
N GLY A 130 -4.61 -13.86 0.10
CA GLY A 130 -4.26 -13.74 -1.30
C GLY A 130 -3.73 -15.06 -1.83
N VAL A 131 -4.17 -15.47 -3.02
CA VAL A 131 -3.83 -16.76 -3.63
C VAL A 131 -3.35 -16.55 -5.05
N ASP A 132 -2.16 -17.05 -5.34
CA ASP A 132 -1.58 -17.12 -6.66
C ASP A 132 -1.60 -18.56 -7.20
N VAL A 133 -1.95 -18.71 -8.49
CA VAL A 133 -2.24 -20.00 -9.11
C VAL A 133 -1.16 -20.36 -10.12
N GLN A 134 -0.39 -21.40 -9.79
CA GLN A 134 0.65 -21.93 -10.66
C GLN A 134 0.24 -23.29 -11.26
N LYS A 135 1.07 -23.82 -12.18
CA LYS A 135 0.75 -25.04 -12.95
C LYS A 135 0.61 -26.28 -12.06
N ASP A 136 1.37 -26.33 -10.97
CA ASP A 136 1.59 -27.50 -10.12
C ASP A 136 1.33 -27.23 -8.63
N ARG A 137 0.92 -26.01 -8.28
CA ARG A 137 0.67 -25.59 -6.90
C ARG A 137 -0.21 -24.33 -6.82
N LEU A 138 -0.76 -24.09 -5.64
CA LEU A 138 -1.33 -22.80 -5.24
C LEU A 138 -0.46 -22.22 -4.13
N GLU A 139 -0.09 -20.95 -4.23
CA GLU A 139 0.61 -20.24 -3.16
C GLU A 139 -0.38 -19.29 -2.50
N ALA A 140 -0.47 -19.31 -1.17
CA ALA A 140 -1.44 -18.53 -0.42
C ALA A 140 -0.80 -17.85 0.77
N ILE A 141 -1.12 -16.57 0.96
CA ILE A 141 -0.74 -15.81 2.15
C ILE A 141 -1.96 -15.34 2.91
N ILE A 142 -1.96 -15.52 4.23
CA ILE A 142 -2.94 -14.95 5.14
C ILE A 142 -2.30 -13.75 5.83
N VAL A 143 -2.99 -12.62 5.82
CA VAL A 143 -2.53 -11.37 6.43
C VAL A 143 -3.59 -10.88 7.40
N GLY A 144 -3.14 -10.51 8.60
CA GLY A 144 -3.92 -9.82 9.60
C GLY A 144 -3.75 -8.32 9.48
N TRP A 145 -4.83 -7.57 9.69
CA TRP A 145 -4.88 -6.13 9.53
C TRP A 145 -5.44 -5.47 10.78
N GLY A 146 -4.91 -4.29 11.10
CA GLY A 146 -5.29 -3.54 12.29
C GLY A 146 -5.29 -2.04 12.09
N LEU A 147 -5.33 -1.33 13.22
CA LEU A 147 -5.26 0.14 13.25
C LEU A 147 -3.97 0.65 12.61
N ASN A 148 -3.97 1.93 12.21
CA ASN A 148 -2.83 2.60 11.57
C ASN A 148 -2.28 1.87 10.33
N ASN A 149 -3.13 1.11 9.61
CA ASN A 149 -2.71 0.30 8.46
C ASN A 149 -1.61 -0.73 8.78
N GLU A 150 -1.35 -1.03 10.05
CA GLU A 150 -0.44 -2.08 10.47
C GLU A 150 -0.95 -3.44 9.98
N CYS A 151 -0.03 -4.32 9.60
CA CYS A 151 -0.39 -5.67 9.18
C CYS A 151 0.59 -6.73 9.67
N TRP A 152 0.07 -7.93 9.88
CA TRP A 152 0.80 -9.10 10.36
C TRP A 152 0.74 -10.21 9.32
N LEU A 153 1.90 -10.70 8.88
CA LEU A 153 1.95 -11.87 8.02
C LEU A 153 1.68 -13.12 8.88
N ILE A 154 0.52 -13.75 8.70
CA ILE A 154 0.04 -14.82 9.58
C ILE A 154 0.51 -16.19 9.10
N ALA A 155 0.36 -16.45 7.80
CA ALA A 155 0.75 -17.73 7.23
C ALA A 155 1.09 -17.57 5.75
N TYR A 156 2.17 -18.20 5.32
CA TYR A 156 2.44 -18.46 3.91
C TYR A 156 2.41 -19.96 3.65
N ARG A 157 1.65 -20.43 2.65
CA ARG A 157 1.49 -21.85 2.35
C ARG A 157 1.60 -22.13 0.86
N VAL A 158 2.38 -23.17 0.56
CA VAL A 158 2.44 -23.77 -0.77
C VAL A 158 1.62 -25.06 -0.77
N ILE A 159 0.51 -25.05 -1.50
CA ILE A 159 -0.39 -26.18 -1.66
C ILE A 159 -0.02 -26.91 -2.95
N THR A 160 0.75 -28.00 -2.83
CA THR A 160 1.15 -28.82 -3.97
C THR A 160 -0.05 -29.53 -4.59
N GLY A 161 -0.20 -29.40 -5.90
CA GLY A 161 -1.27 -30.00 -6.69
C GLY A 161 -1.61 -29.19 -7.93
N SER A 162 -2.04 -29.86 -8.99
CA SER A 162 -2.50 -29.18 -10.20
C SER A 162 -3.79 -28.41 -9.92
N PRO A 163 -3.95 -27.17 -10.42
CA PRO A 163 -5.18 -26.40 -10.29
C PRO A 163 -6.35 -27.04 -11.04
N LEU A 164 -6.11 -28.03 -11.92
CA LEU A 164 -7.17 -28.77 -12.60
C LEU A 164 -7.80 -29.87 -11.73
N LYS A 165 -7.24 -30.16 -10.55
CA LYS A 165 -7.74 -31.19 -9.63
C LYS A 165 -8.53 -30.55 -8.49
N GLU A 166 -9.72 -31.07 -8.24
CA GLU A 166 -10.59 -30.63 -7.14
C GLU A 166 -9.92 -30.79 -5.76
N GLU A 167 -9.11 -31.83 -5.57
CA GLU A 167 -8.38 -32.06 -4.32
C GLU A 167 -7.49 -30.88 -3.92
N THR A 168 -6.87 -30.19 -4.90
CA THR A 168 -6.04 -29.01 -4.67
C THR A 168 -6.87 -27.86 -4.09
N TRP A 169 -8.06 -27.63 -4.64
CA TRP A 169 -8.99 -26.60 -4.17
C TRP A 169 -9.60 -26.94 -2.80
N ASN A 170 -9.84 -28.22 -2.53
CA ASN A 170 -10.29 -28.67 -1.21
C ASN A 170 -9.23 -28.43 -0.13
N LYS A 171 -7.94 -28.53 -0.46
CA LYS A 171 -6.83 -28.14 0.45
C LYS A 171 -6.83 -26.63 0.68
N LEU A 172 -7.07 -25.82 -0.35
CA LEU A 172 -7.19 -24.36 -0.19
C LEU A 172 -8.38 -23.98 0.69
N ASP A 173 -9.53 -24.63 0.52
CA ASP A 173 -10.70 -24.39 1.38
C ASP A 173 -10.44 -24.74 2.84
N LYS A 174 -9.68 -25.82 3.10
CA LYS A 174 -9.25 -26.16 4.46
C LYS A 174 -8.39 -25.04 5.06
N LEU A 175 -7.40 -24.52 4.30
CA LEU A 175 -6.56 -23.41 4.76
C LEU A 175 -7.38 -22.14 5.03
N ARG A 176 -8.31 -21.79 4.12
CA ARG A 176 -9.19 -20.63 4.26
C ARG A 176 -10.12 -20.73 5.49
N THR A 177 -10.51 -21.94 5.86
CA THR A 177 -11.41 -22.20 6.99
C THR A 177 -10.67 -22.53 8.29
N THR A 178 -9.33 -22.47 8.27
CA THR A 178 -8.52 -22.54 9.49
C THR A 178 -8.93 -21.42 10.43
N LYS A 179 -9.17 -21.82 11.68
CA LYS A 179 -9.52 -20.93 12.78
C LYS A 179 -8.25 -20.49 13.48
N TRP A 180 -8.13 -19.20 13.71
CA TRP A 180 -7.01 -18.56 14.37
C TRP A 180 -7.47 -17.97 15.70
N ASP A 181 -6.93 -18.47 16.79
CA ASP A 181 -7.30 -17.99 18.12
C ASP A 181 -6.80 -16.55 18.31
N HIS A 182 -7.61 -15.71 18.95
CA HIS A 182 -7.29 -14.30 19.18
C HIS A 182 -7.45 -14.00 20.67
N PRO A 183 -6.51 -13.28 21.30
CA PRO A 183 -6.44 -13.18 22.77
C PRO A 183 -7.63 -12.42 23.37
N VAL A 184 -8.28 -11.58 22.57
CA VAL A 184 -9.39 -10.72 23.00
C VAL A 184 -10.72 -11.12 22.34
N ALA A 185 -10.70 -11.84 21.21
CA ALA A 185 -11.94 -12.11 20.48
C ALA A 185 -12.66 -13.31 21.10
N ALA A 186 -13.98 -13.22 21.25
CA ALA A 186 -14.79 -14.32 21.79
C ALA A 186 -14.79 -15.57 20.90
N ASN A 187 -14.56 -15.42 19.59
CA ASN A 187 -14.50 -16.51 18.63
C ASN A 187 -13.19 -16.46 17.84
N PRO A 188 -12.65 -17.62 17.40
CA PRO A 188 -11.51 -17.65 16.51
C PRO A 188 -11.79 -16.91 15.20
N MET A 189 -10.78 -16.21 14.69
CA MET A 189 -10.82 -15.48 13.43
C MET A 189 -10.56 -16.41 12.24
N LEU A 190 -11.09 -16.05 11.07
CA LEU A 190 -10.80 -16.69 9.79
C LEU A 190 -10.69 -15.62 8.69
N PRO A 191 -9.97 -15.89 7.58
CA PRO A 191 -9.97 -15.01 6.42
C PRO A 191 -11.39 -14.68 5.94
N VAL A 192 -11.78 -13.40 6.04
CA VAL A 192 -13.12 -12.93 5.64
C VAL A 192 -13.23 -12.62 4.15
N CYS A 193 -12.10 -12.30 3.52
CA CYS A 193 -12.01 -12.01 2.10
C CYS A 193 -10.79 -12.71 1.52
N THR A 194 -10.99 -13.44 0.41
CA THR A 194 -9.95 -14.20 -0.29
C THR A 194 -9.95 -13.83 -1.76
N PHE A 195 -8.79 -13.41 -2.26
CA PHE A 195 -8.59 -13.10 -3.67
C PHE A 195 -7.75 -14.16 -4.34
N VAL A 196 -8.22 -14.67 -5.48
CA VAL A 196 -7.55 -15.73 -6.26
C VAL A 196 -7.19 -15.18 -7.64
N ASP A 197 -5.90 -15.19 -8.00
CA ASP A 197 -5.46 -14.66 -9.29
C ASP A 197 -5.95 -15.50 -10.46
N SER A 198 -6.72 -14.87 -11.34
CA SER A 198 -7.29 -15.47 -12.54
C SER A 198 -6.46 -15.22 -13.80
N GLY A 199 -5.21 -14.77 -13.66
CA GLY A 199 -4.26 -14.56 -14.76
C GLY A 199 -4.07 -15.80 -15.65
N LYS A 200 -4.09 -17.00 -15.06
CA LYS A 200 -4.04 -18.30 -15.74
C LYS A 200 -5.23 -19.16 -15.30
N TRP A 201 -5.63 -20.16 -16.10
CA TRP A 201 -6.75 -21.08 -15.81
C TRP A 201 -8.06 -20.41 -15.37
N SER A 202 -8.39 -19.27 -15.99
CA SER A 202 -9.52 -18.42 -15.59
C SER A 202 -10.84 -19.16 -15.41
N ASN A 203 -11.15 -20.14 -16.29
CA ASN A 203 -12.40 -20.88 -16.22
C ASN A 203 -12.51 -21.70 -14.92
N THR A 204 -11.46 -22.45 -14.56
CA THR A 204 -11.41 -23.25 -13.34
C THR A 204 -11.52 -22.38 -12.09
N ILE A 205 -10.86 -21.22 -12.10
CA ILE A 205 -10.86 -20.28 -10.98
C ILE A 205 -12.23 -19.62 -10.84
N TYR A 206 -12.86 -19.27 -11.95
CA TYR A 206 -14.22 -18.72 -11.94
C TYR A 206 -15.23 -19.75 -11.43
N GLU A 207 -15.08 -21.02 -11.77
CA GLU A 207 -15.93 -22.10 -11.24
C GLU A 207 -15.76 -22.24 -9.71
N TYR A 208 -14.53 -22.23 -9.22
CA TYR A 208 -14.23 -22.30 -7.78
C TYR A 208 -14.78 -21.09 -7.01
N THR A 209 -14.44 -19.87 -7.46
CA THR A 209 -14.79 -18.61 -6.78
C THR A 209 -16.29 -18.33 -6.81
N ARG A 210 -16.98 -18.59 -7.93
CA ARG A 210 -18.42 -18.34 -8.08
C ARG A 210 -19.27 -19.05 -7.03
N GLN A 211 -18.90 -20.28 -6.67
CA GLN A 211 -19.61 -21.07 -5.65
C GLN A 211 -19.40 -20.52 -4.23
N ARG A 212 -18.34 -19.73 -4.02
CA ARG A 212 -17.86 -19.28 -2.71
C ARG A 212 -17.92 -17.76 -2.50
N ILE A 213 -18.62 -17.04 -3.39
CA ILE A 213 -18.86 -15.60 -3.26
C ILE A 213 -19.43 -15.22 -1.88
N ARG A 214 -20.39 -16.00 -1.36
CA ARG A 214 -20.99 -15.77 -0.04
C ARG A 214 -20.03 -16.03 1.12
N ALA A 215 -18.95 -16.78 0.87
CA ALA A 215 -17.88 -17.04 1.81
C ALA A 215 -16.70 -16.06 1.65
N GLY A 216 -16.89 -14.97 0.88
CA GLY A 216 -15.89 -13.92 0.69
C GLY A 216 -14.78 -14.27 -0.30
N VAL A 217 -14.97 -15.27 -1.17
CA VAL A 217 -13.96 -15.68 -2.16
C VAL A 217 -14.25 -15.08 -3.52
N PHE A 218 -13.29 -14.35 -4.07
CA PHE A 218 -13.43 -13.62 -5.34
C PHE A 218 -12.24 -13.87 -6.27
N SER A 219 -12.49 -13.75 -7.58
CA SER A 219 -11.39 -13.76 -8.56
C SER A 219 -10.84 -12.36 -8.72
N CYS A 220 -9.53 -12.27 -8.88
CA CYS A 220 -8.83 -11.03 -9.18
C CYS A 220 -7.95 -11.16 -10.41
N LYS A 221 -7.56 -10.03 -10.97
CA LYS A 221 -6.59 -9.96 -12.07
C LYS A 221 -5.80 -8.67 -11.97
N GLY A 222 -4.48 -8.76 -12.19
CA GLY A 222 -3.65 -7.57 -12.33
C GLY A 222 -4.12 -6.66 -13.46
N ALA A 223 -4.29 -5.37 -13.16
CA ALA A 223 -4.66 -4.39 -14.14
C ALA A 223 -3.49 -4.17 -15.13
N LYS A 224 -3.80 -4.10 -16.43
CA LYS A 224 -2.77 -3.82 -17.46
C LYS A 224 -2.25 -2.39 -17.43
N MET A 225 -2.99 -1.48 -16.79
CA MET A 225 -2.67 -0.06 -16.75
C MET A 225 -1.87 0.26 -15.50
N LEU A 226 -0.85 1.10 -15.67
CA LEU A 226 0.09 1.48 -14.60
C LEU A 226 -0.55 2.38 -13.53
N ASP A 227 -1.50 3.22 -13.94
CA ASP A 227 -2.12 4.27 -13.13
C ASP A 227 -3.45 3.85 -12.49
N ARG A 228 -3.73 2.54 -12.51
CA ARG A 228 -4.90 1.98 -11.86
C ARG A 228 -4.68 1.98 -10.34
N PRO A 229 -5.63 2.52 -9.55
CA PRO A 229 -5.53 2.41 -8.11
C PRO A 229 -5.55 0.95 -7.67
N LEU A 230 -4.94 0.65 -6.50
CA LEU A 230 -4.90 -0.65 -5.84
C LEU A 230 -6.27 -1.34 -5.92
N MET A 231 -7.32 -0.58 -5.56
CA MET A 231 -8.71 -0.98 -5.70
C MET A 231 -9.61 0.19 -6.10
N ASP A 232 -10.50 -0.04 -7.08
CA ASP A 232 -11.58 0.87 -7.46
C ASP A 232 -12.93 0.51 -6.83
N GLY A 233 -12.97 -0.56 -6.02
CA GLY A 233 -14.11 -0.93 -5.18
C GLY A 233 -15.29 -1.58 -5.90
N LYS A 234 -15.21 -1.89 -7.21
CA LYS A 234 -16.32 -2.54 -7.92
C LYS A 234 -15.89 -3.78 -8.69
N ALA A 235 -16.44 -4.93 -8.29
CA ALA A 235 -16.31 -6.15 -9.06
C ALA A 235 -16.99 -5.98 -10.42
N THR A 236 -16.28 -6.37 -11.47
CA THR A 236 -16.86 -6.51 -12.81
C THR A 236 -17.52 -7.88 -12.92
N LYS A 237 -18.78 -7.92 -13.37
CA LYS A 237 -19.47 -9.17 -13.68
C LYS A 237 -18.96 -9.69 -15.02
N THR A 238 -18.28 -10.83 -15.02
CA THR A 238 -17.67 -11.42 -16.21
C THR A 238 -18.16 -12.85 -16.47
N GLY A 239 -18.12 -13.24 -17.74
CA GLY A 239 -18.44 -14.60 -18.19
C GLY A 239 -19.92 -14.96 -18.18
N ARG A 240 -20.21 -16.15 -18.71
CA ARG A 240 -21.49 -16.85 -18.62
C ARG A 240 -21.18 -18.30 -18.24
N PRO A 241 -21.40 -18.74 -16.99
CA PRO A 241 -22.14 -18.07 -15.91
C PRO A 241 -21.38 -16.92 -15.22
N VAL A 242 -22.13 -15.97 -14.67
CA VAL A 242 -21.59 -14.72 -14.11
C VAL A 242 -20.68 -14.98 -12.91
N THR A 243 -19.48 -14.38 -12.96
CA THR A 243 -18.47 -14.38 -11.88
C THR A 243 -18.07 -12.95 -11.55
N MET A 244 -17.74 -12.67 -10.29
CA MET A 244 -17.26 -11.36 -9.86
C MET A 244 -15.73 -11.30 -9.96
N LEU A 245 -15.23 -10.42 -10.83
CA LEU A 245 -13.81 -10.21 -11.08
C LEU A 245 -13.38 -8.82 -10.61
N TYR A 246 -12.35 -8.75 -9.78
CA TYR A 246 -11.72 -7.49 -9.37
C TYR A 246 -10.43 -7.22 -10.16
N ASN A 247 -10.25 -5.98 -10.62
CA ASN A 247 -9.00 -5.56 -11.24
C ASN A 247 -8.13 -4.89 -10.18
N VAL A 248 -6.94 -5.44 -9.96
CA VAL A 248 -6.01 -4.98 -8.93
C VAL A 248 -4.96 -4.06 -9.54
N GLY A 249 -4.76 -2.87 -8.99
CA GLY A 249 -3.63 -2.00 -9.32
C GLY A 249 -2.34 -2.55 -8.70
N THR A 250 -1.73 -3.55 -9.32
CA THR A 250 -0.58 -4.29 -8.76
C THR A 250 0.64 -3.40 -8.53
N HIS A 251 0.89 -2.41 -9.40
CA HIS A 251 2.03 -1.50 -9.24
C HIS A 251 1.89 -0.57 -8.03
N GLU A 252 0.69 -0.01 -7.78
CA GLU A 252 0.46 0.79 -6.56
C GLU A 252 0.54 -0.07 -5.30
N ALA A 253 0.07 -1.32 -5.37
CA ALA A 253 0.18 -2.27 -4.27
C ALA A 253 1.65 -2.55 -3.92
N LYS A 254 2.47 -2.85 -4.93
CA LYS A 254 3.90 -3.16 -4.77
C LYS A 254 4.66 -1.96 -4.23
N ASP A 255 4.36 -0.77 -4.74
CA ASP A 255 4.92 0.49 -4.23
C ASP A 255 4.63 0.67 -2.73
N LEU A 256 3.37 0.51 -2.33
CA LEU A 256 2.97 0.57 -0.93
C LEU A 256 3.67 -0.47 -0.06
N ILE A 257 3.80 -1.71 -0.54
CA ILE A 257 4.50 -2.78 0.18
C ILE A 257 5.97 -2.41 0.38
N TYR A 258 6.66 -1.94 -0.67
CA TYR A 258 8.07 -1.57 -0.59
C TYR A 258 8.30 -0.41 0.39
N GLN A 259 7.51 0.66 0.29
CA GLN A 259 7.56 1.78 1.24
C GLN A 259 7.36 1.32 2.69
N ARG A 260 6.43 0.38 2.93
CA ARG A 260 6.17 -0.18 4.26
C ARG A 260 7.29 -1.10 4.75
N LEU A 261 8.00 -1.78 3.85
CA LEU A 261 9.13 -2.63 4.20
C LEU A 261 10.34 -1.82 4.67
N GLU A 262 10.50 -0.58 4.23
CA GLU A 262 11.58 0.32 4.69
C GLU A 262 11.36 0.86 6.12
N LEU A 263 10.12 0.79 6.62
CA LEU A 263 9.79 1.27 7.95
C LEU A 263 10.57 0.49 9.02
N SER A 264 11.19 1.22 9.93
CA SER A 264 11.93 0.65 11.06
C SER A 264 11.05 0.59 12.31
N PRO A 265 11.22 -0.45 13.16
CA PRO A 265 10.51 -0.53 14.43
C PRO A 265 10.88 0.66 15.33
N PRO A 266 9.99 1.05 16.26
CA PRO A 266 10.25 2.16 17.14
C PRO A 266 11.47 1.88 18.05
N LYS A 267 12.36 2.88 18.18
CA LYS A 267 13.60 2.76 18.98
C LYS A 267 13.34 2.55 20.48
N LYS A 268 12.18 2.99 20.97
CA LYS A 268 11.78 2.88 22.38
C LYS A 268 10.68 1.84 22.51
N LYS A 269 10.90 0.84 23.37
CA LYS A 269 9.89 -0.18 23.67
C LYS A 269 8.63 0.47 24.25
N GLY A 270 7.46 0.14 23.70
CA GLY A 270 6.17 0.71 24.08
C GLY A 270 5.77 1.99 23.34
N SER A 271 6.62 2.50 22.45
CA SER A 271 6.17 3.50 21.46
C SER A 271 5.35 2.83 20.35
N PRO A 272 4.37 3.53 19.76
CA PRO A 272 3.59 2.99 18.65
C PRO A 272 4.49 2.73 17.43
N TYR A 273 4.13 1.70 16.66
CA TYR A 273 4.78 1.42 15.38
C TYR A 273 4.43 2.51 14.36
N PRO A 274 5.30 2.73 13.34
CA PRO A 274 4.96 3.63 12.25
C PRO A 274 3.74 3.10 11.48
N GLN A 275 2.93 4.02 10.96
CA GLN A 275 1.75 3.68 10.15
C GLN A 275 2.16 2.79 8.97
N GLY A 276 1.45 1.68 8.78
CA GLY A 276 1.72 0.73 7.70
C GLY A 276 2.79 -0.33 8.01
N TYR A 277 3.32 -0.41 9.23
CA TYR A 277 4.36 -1.37 9.57
C TYR A 277 3.93 -2.82 9.30
N ILE A 278 4.85 -3.62 8.74
CA ILE A 278 4.64 -5.03 8.41
C ILE A 278 5.35 -5.89 9.45
N HIS A 279 4.57 -6.56 10.29
CA HIS A 279 5.04 -7.54 11.26
C HIS A 279 5.19 -8.91 10.62
N VAL A 280 6.33 -9.56 10.84
CA VAL A 280 6.62 -10.89 10.32
C VAL A 280 7.08 -11.79 11.46
N PRO A 281 6.44 -12.95 11.68
CA PRO A 281 6.83 -13.86 12.75
C PRO A 281 8.07 -14.66 12.39
N ALA A 282 8.89 -14.99 13.39
CA ALA A 282 10.07 -15.84 13.27
C ALA A 282 9.69 -17.33 13.22
N ILE A 283 8.84 -17.71 12.26
CA ILE A 283 8.41 -19.10 12.01
C ILE A 283 8.92 -19.60 10.66
N GLU A 284 8.89 -20.92 10.47
CA GLU A 284 9.38 -21.59 9.26
C GLU A 284 8.68 -21.12 7.97
N ASP A 285 7.38 -20.79 8.06
CA ASP A 285 6.57 -20.32 6.94
C ASP A 285 7.12 -19.06 6.25
N PHE A 286 7.85 -18.23 6.99
CA PHE A 286 8.49 -17.00 6.51
C PHE A 286 10.01 -17.12 6.57
N GLY A 287 10.52 -18.33 6.37
CA GLY A 287 11.95 -18.62 6.30
C GLY A 287 12.38 -19.28 5.00
N GLU A 288 13.48 -20.05 5.07
CA GLU A 288 14.05 -20.82 3.95
C GLU A 288 13.04 -21.78 3.30
N ALA A 289 12.17 -22.39 4.11
CA ALA A 289 11.21 -23.40 3.67
C ALA A 289 10.05 -22.84 2.81
N ALA A 290 9.86 -21.51 2.77
CA ALA A 290 8.81 -20.86 2.00
C ALA A 290 9.03 -20.92 0.48
N GLY A 291 10.23 -21.32 0.03
CA GLY A 291 10.66 -21.33 -1.37
C GLY A 291 11.52 -20.12 -1.71
N GLY A 292 12.57 -20.33 -2.52
CA GLY A 292 13.71 -19.42 -2.68
C GLY A 292 14.98 -20.08 -2.14
N ASP A 293 16.10 -19.35 -2.04
CA ASP A 293 17.36 -19.91 -1.53
C ASP A 293 17.44 -19.78 0.00
N ALA A 294 18.11 -18.76 0.55
CA ALA A 294 18.49 -18.68 1.97
C ALA A 294 17.54 -17.86 2.83
N THR A 295 16.84 -16.88 2.28
CA THR A 295 15.75 -16.17 3.01
C THR A 295 14.39 -16.37 2.35
N GLY A 296 14.33 -17.32 1.41
CA GLY A 296 13.13 -17.89 0.81
C GLY A 296 12.04 -16.87 0.50
N PHE A 297 11.12 -16.73 1.46
CA PHE A 297 10.01 -15.78 1.41
C PHE A 297 10.45 -14.35 1.06
N PHE A 298 11.51 -13.82 1.67
CA PHE A 298 11.93 -12.42 1.49
C PHE A 298 12.59 -12.18 0.13
N GLU A 299 13.30 -13.17 -0.41
CA GLU A 299 13.83 -13.11 -1.78
C GLU A 299 12.69 -13.03 -2.80
N MET A 300 11.61 -13.79 -2.58
CA MET A 300 10.42 -13.72 -3.43
C MET A 300 9.64 -12.41 -3.23
N LEU A 301 9.55 -11.92 -1.99
CA LEU A 301 8.88 -10.66 -1.67
C LEU A 301 9.57 -9.46 -2.33
N LEU A 302 10.89 -9.51 -2.43
CA LEU A 302 11.74 -8.48 -3.04
C LEU A 302 12.22 -8.89 -4.43
N ALA A 303 11.55 -9.80 -5.12
CA ALA A 303 12.06 -10.31 -6.39
C ALA A 303 12.06 -9.25 -7.50
N GLU A 304 11.12 -8.31 -7.47
CA GLU A 304 10.90 -7.34 -8.54
C GLU A 304 11.77 -6.10 -8.42
N ASP A 305 12.17 -5.56 -9.57
CA ASP A 305 12.87 -4.30 -9.67
C ASP A 305 11.89 -3.21 -10.09
N SER A 306 12.03 -2.04 -9.47
CA SER A 306 11.20 -0.87 -9.77
C SER A 306 11.93 0.05 -10.75
N MET A 307 11.18 0.62 -11.69
CA MET A 307 11.65 1.67 -12.58
C MET A 307 10.53 2.68 -12.80
N LEU A 308 10.90 3.92 -13.09
CA LEU A 308 9.91 4.95 -13.34
C LEU A 308 9.44 4.89 -14.78
N LYS A 309 8.12 4.81 -14.95
CA LYS A 309 7.48 4.83 -16.26
C LYS A 309 6.38 5.88 -16.28
N ARG A 310 6.36 6.65 -17.36
CA ARG A 310 5.32 7.66 -17.56
C ARG A 310 3.99 6.98 -17.91
N SER A 311 2.95 7.28 -17.14
CA SER A 311 1.57 6.93 -17.45
C SER A 311 1.14 7.61 -18.75
N THR A 312 0.60 6.84 -19.68
CA THR A 312 0.11 7.36 -20.96
C THR A 312 -1.20 8.15 -20.82
N ARG A 313 -1.94 7.99 -19.71
CA ARG A 313 -3.23 8.65 -19.48
C ARG A 313 -3.11 9.93 -18.65
N THR A 314 -2.42 9.85 -17.52
CA THR A 314 -2.27 11.00 -16.60
C THR A 314 -1.03 11.82 -16.92
N GLY A 315 -0.06 11.26 -17.66
CA GLY A 315 1.22 11.90 -17.92
C GLY A 315 2.17 11.88 -16.73
N GLU A 316 1.73 11.36 -15.58
CA GLU A 316 2.50 11.24 -14.34
C GLU A 316 3.53 10.11 -14.43
N PHE A 317 4.66 10.26 -13.76
CA PHE A 317 5.61 9.17 -13.56
C PHE A 317 5.13 8.29 -12.42
N LEU A 318 5.08 6.98 -12.67
CA LEU A 318 4.66 5.98 -11.70
C LEU A 318 5.71 4.88 -11.65
N ARG A 319 5.86 4.28 -10.48
CA ARG A 319 6.75 3.13 -10.30
C ARG A 319 6.14 1.91 -10.99
N PHE A 320 6.87 1.40 -11.96
CA PHE A 320 6.60 0.18 -12.68
C PHE A 320 7.50 -0.91 -12.11
N PHE A 321 6.91 -2.03 -11.75
CA PHE A 321 7.62 -3.18 -11.19
C PHE A 321 7.68 -4.27 -12.26
N ASP A 322 8.87 -4.81 -12.46
CA ASP A 322 9.12 -5.93 -13.38
C ASP A 322 9.89 -7.02 -12.67
N CYS A 323 9.50 -8.27 -12.91
CA CYS A 323 10.19 -9.41 -12.34
C CYS A 323 11.36 -9.82 -13.24
N PRO A 324 12.60 -9.84 -12.71
CA PRO A 324 13.75 -10.36 -13.44
C PRO A 324 13.52 -11.79 -13.90
N LYS A 325 14.05 -12.14 -15.08
CA LYS A 325 13.90 -13.48 -15.64
C LYS A 325 14.49 -14.54 -14.72
N GLY A 326 13.69 -15.57 -14.42
CA GLY A 326 14.12 -16.72 -13.61
C GLY A 326 14.01 -16.50 -12.10
N LYS A 327 13.57 -15.31 -11.65
CA LYS A 327 13.21 -15.07 -10.25
C LYS A 327 11.74 -15.43 -10.01
N ARG A 328 11.47 -15.85 -8.79
CA ARG A 328 10.15 -16.20 -8.27
C ARG A 328 9.63 -15.02 -7.45
N ASN A 329 8.38 -14.61 -7.65
CA ASN A 329 7.79 -13.42 -7.05
C ASN A 329 6.43 -13.73 -6.37
N GLU A 330 6.10 -15.01 -6.18
CA GLU A 330 4.76 -15.42 -5.74
C GLU A 330 4.41 -14.89 -4.33
N ALA A 331 5.40 -14.72 -3.44
CA ALA A 331 5.19 -14.07 -2.13
C ALA A 331 4.71 -12.61 -2.26
N LEU A 332 5.30 -11.85 -3.18
CA LEU A 332 4.90 -10.47 -3.42
C LEU A 332 3.49 -10.42 -4.03
N ASP A 333 3.22 -11.23 -5.06
CA ASP A 333 1.92 -11.21 -5.74
C ASP A 333 0.79 -11.68 -4.82
N THR A 334 1.00 -12.74 -4.02
CA THR A 334 0.02 -13.16 -3.01
C THR A 334 -0.25 -12.08 -1.98
N PHE A 335 0.78 -11.36 -1.52
CA PHE A 335 0.59 -10.26 -0.56
C PHE A 335 -0.19 -9.09 -1.18
N VAL A 336 0.11 -8.74 -2.45
CA VAL A 336 -0.67 -7.77 -3.21
C VAL A 336 -2.15 -8.14 -3.24
N TYR A 337 -2.49 -9.41 -3.47
CA TYR A 337 -3.90 -9.86 -3.49
C TYR A 337 -4.56 -9.82 -2.11
N ALA A 338 -3.83 -10.16 -1.04
CA ALA A 338 -4.33 -10.05 0.33
C ALA A 338 -4.61 -8.58 0.72
N MET A 339 -3.73 -7.66 0.32
CA MET A 339 -3.91 -6.22 0.51
C MET A 339 -5.09 -5.68 -0.31
N ALA A 340 -5.25 -6.16 -1.54
CA ALA A 340 -6.41 -5.85 -2.37
C ALA A 340 -7.72 -6.32 -1.72
N ALA A 341 -7.72 -7.52 -1.12
CA ALA A 341 -8.86 -8.07 -0.41
C ALA A 341 -9.25 -7.22 0.81
N GLU A 342 -8.27 -6.71 1.56
CA GLU A 342 -8.49 -5.75 2.67
C GLU A 342 -9.17 -4.48 2.17
N ARG A 343 -8.64 -3.94 1.08
CA ARG A 343 -9.09 -2.66 0.53
C ARG A 343 -10.51 -2.70 -0.03
N VAL A 344 -10.96 -3.88 -0.46
CA VAL A 344 -12.36 -4.11 -0.88
C VAL A 344 -13.30 -4.16 0.32
N MET A 345 -12.86 -4.73 1.44
CA MET A 345 -13.70 -4.81 2.65
C MET A 345 -13.91 -3.44 3.30
N ARG A 346 -12.94 -2.51 3.16
CA ARG A 346 -12.97 -1.17 3.78
C ARG A 346 -13.41 -1.22 5.25
N PRO A 347 -12.71 -2.01 6.09
CA PRO A 347 -13.06 -2.13 7.49
C PRO A 347 -12.92 -0.79 8.21
N GLU A 348 -13.87 -0.48 9.10
CA GLU A 348 -13.74 0.59 10.08
C GLU A 348 -13.05 0.02 11.31
N TYR A 349 -11.71 0.03 11.30
CA TYR A 349 -10.90 -0.62 12.33
C TYR A 349 -11.16 -0.07 13.74
N GLU A 350 -11.45 1.22 13.87
CA GLU A 350 -11.82 1.85 15.15
C GLU A 350 -13.06 1.19 15.75
N THR A 351 -14.12 1.05 14.95
CA THR A 351 -15.38 0.40 15.35
C THR A 351 -15.16 -1.08 15.69
N ILE A 352 -14.34 -1.78 14.90
CA ILE A 352 -14.03 -3.20 15.13
C ILE A 352 -13.23 -3.38 16.44
N ALA A 353 -12.25 -2.52 16.69
CA ALA A 353 -11.44 -2.56 17.90
C ALA A 353 -12.28 -2.30 19.16
N GLU A 354 -13.17 -1.31 19.12
CA GLU A 354 -14.12 -1.03 20.21
C GLU A 354 -15.03 -2.24 20.49
N GLY A 355 -15.55 -2.87 19.44
CA GLY A 355 -16.42 -4.05 19.57
C GLY A 355 -15.72 -5.32 20.03
N LEU A 356 -14.40 -5.42 19.89
CA LEU A 356 -13.60 -6.52 20.43
C LEU A 356 -13.29 -6.35 21.93
N ALA A 357 -13.18 -5.09 22.39
CA ALA A 357 -12.82 -4.78 23.78
C ALA A 357 -14.01 -4.80 24.76
N GLY A 358 -15.25 -4.73 24.25
CA GLY A 358 -16.50 -4.81 25.04
C GLY A 358 -17.10 -6.20 25.05
#